data_AF-A0A7Y5S1W5-F1
#
_entry.id   AF-A0A7Y5S1W5-F1
#
_cell.length_a   1.000
_cell.length_b   1.000
_cell.length_c   1.000
_cell.angle_alpha   90.00
_cell.angle_beta   90.00
_cell.angle_gamma   90.00
#
_symmetry.space_group_name_H-M   'P 1'
#
loop_
_entity.id
_entity.type
_entity.pdbx_description
1 polymer ?
#
loop_
_entity_poly.entity_id
_entity_poly.type
_entity_poly.pdbx_seq_one_letter_code
_entity_poly.pdbx_strand_id
1 'polypeptide(L)'
;MGAAILLALYERQWLNALVVFAIMLVTMAPGVLAGRFRVYIPAEFELLVVIFLFAAFFLGEVRGYYARFWWWDIVLHATSGLLLGLLGFLLVYVLNENQRIELHMRPRFVALFAFTFAVAMGALWEILEFGMDQLFGMNMQKPMFGDNSGLTDTMWDLIVDALGAFAISAAGWWHMHRGVRSFVEVWIRKFIERNPRLFRA
;
A
#
# COMPACT_ATOMS: atom_id res chain seq x y z
N MET A 1 -16.08 15.65 -1.17
CA MET A 1 -14.61 15.59 -1.02
C MET A 1 -13.92 16.81 -1.61
N GLY A 2 -14.17 17.21 -2.87
CA GLY A 2 -13.53 18.39 -3.47
C GLY A 2 -13.65 19.69 -2.67
N ALA A 3 -14.85 20.03 -2.17
CA ALA A 3 -15.03 21.23 -1.32
C ALA A 3 -14.26 21.15 0.02
N ALA A 4 -14.09 19.95 0.58
CA ALA A 4 -13.35 19.76 1.83
C ALA A 4 -11.84 19.98 1.63
N ILE A 5 -11.28 19.54 0.49
CA ILE A 5 -9.89 19.82 0.14
C ILE A 5 -9.68 21.32 -0.06
N LEU A 6 -10.57 21.99 -0.81
CA LEU A 6 -10.45 23.43 -1.06
C LEU A 6 -10.53 24.24 0.24
N LEU A 7 -11.43 23.87 1.16
CA LEU A 7 -11.53 24.49 2.47
C LEU A 7 -10.27 24.25 3.32
N ALA A 8 -9.78 23.00 3.37
CA ALA A 8 -8.56 22.68 4.11
C ALA A 8 -7.33 23.44 3.58
N LEU A 9 -7.20 23.59 2.26
CA LEU A 9 -6.15 24.39 1.65
C LEU A 9 -6.30 25.89 1.98
N TYR A 10 -7.53 26.42 1.95
CA TYR A 10 -7.81 27.81 2.32
C TYR A 10 -7.46 28.09 3.78
N GLU A 11 -7.79 27.17 4.69
CA GLU A 11 -7.47 27.24 6.11
C GLU A 11 -6.03 26.84 6.45
N ARG A 12 -5.20 26.52 5.44
CA ARG A 12 -3.82 26.04 5.59
C ARG A 12 -3.68 24.79 6.46
N GLN A 13 -4.73 23.96 6.50
CA GLN A 13 -4.72 22.64 7.12
C GLN A 13 -4.13 21.62 6.15
N TRP A 14 -2.83 21.74 5.89
CA TRP A 14 -2.13 20.96 4.87
C TRP A 14 -2.26 19.45 5.09
N LEU A 15 -2.20 18.98 6.35
CA LEU A 15 -2.29 17.56 6.69
C LEU A 15 -3.69 17.02 6.35
N ASN A 16 -4.73 17.77 6.72
CA ASN A 16 -6.12 17.42 6.37
C ASN A 16 -6.33 17.41 4.86
N ALA A 17 -5.74 18.36 4.12
CA ALA A 17 -5.80 18.38 2.67
C ALA A 17 -5.14 17.14 2.05
N LEU A 18 -3.94 16.75 2.52
CA LEU A 18 -3.22 15.55 2.09
C LEU A 18 -4.04 14.28 2.38
N VAL A 19 -4.55 14.14 3.60
CA VAL A 19 -5.36 12.99 4.03
C VAL A 19 -6.62 12.83 3.18
N VAL A 20 -7.38 13.91 3.00
CA VAL A 20 -8.61 13.86 2.19
C VAL A 20 -8.29 13.58 0.72
N PHE A 21 -7.18 14.13 0.21
CA PHE A 21 -6.72 13.84 -1.15
C PHE A 21 -6.32 12.37 -1.32
N ALA A 22 -5.55 11.79 -0.39
CA ALA A 22 -5.14 10.40 -0.42
C ALA A 22 -6.36 9.45 -0.35
N ILE A 23 -7.30 9.69 0.57
CA ILE A 23 -8.54 8.91 0.66
C ILE A 23 -9.35 9.03 -0.64
N MET A 24 -9.44 10.23 -1.22
CA MET A 24 -10.13 10.44 -2.50
C MET A 24 -9.47 9.66 -3.64
N LEU A 25 -8.14 9.71 -3.77
CA LEU A 25 -7.42 8.94 -4.79
C LEU A 25 -7.69 7.44 -4.65
N VAL A 26 -7.57 6.90 -3.44
CA VAL A 26 -7.72 5.47 -3.20
C VAL A 26 -9.17 5.01 -3.38
N THR A 27 -10.16 5.78 -2.92
CA THR A 27 -11.58 5.45 -3.11
C THR A 27 -12.04 5.60 -4.56
N MET A 28 -11.45 6.52 -5.33
CA MET A 28 -11.74 6.66 -6.75
C MET A 28 -11.01 5.64 -7.63
N ALA A 29 -9.89 5.08 -7.16
CA ALA A 29 -9.07 4.16 -7.94
C ALA A 29 -9.85 2.96 -8.50
N PRO A 30 -10.67 2.21 -7.73
CA PRO A 30 -11.46 1.10 -8.27
C PRO A 30 -12.42 1.54 -9.39
N GLY A 31 -13.09 2.69 -9.24
CA GLY A 31 -14.02 3.22 -10.24
C GLY A 31 -13.32 3.64 -11.53
N VAL A 32 -12.15 4.30 -11.41
CA VAL A 32 -11.32 4.67 -12.58
C VAL A 32 -10.77 3.42 -13.26
N LEU A 33 -10.29 2.45 -12.49
CA LEU A 33 -9.78 1.17 -13.00
C LEU A 33 -10.87 0.37 -13.73
N ALA A 34 -12.08 0.32 -13.18
CA ALA A 34 -13.21 -0.36 -13.81
C ALA A 34 -13.72 0.39 -15.05
N GLY A 35 -13.84 1.71 -15.00
CA GLY A 35 -14.35 2.51 -16.11
C GLY A 35 -13.36 2.64 -17.28
N ARG A 36 -12.10 2.95 -16.99
CA ARG A 36 -11.09 3.27 -18.00
C ARG A 36 -10.33 2.05 -18.50
N PHE A 37 -10.02 1.12 -17.59
CA PHE A 37 -9.19 -0.05 -17.86
C PHE A 37 -9.97 -1.36 -17.81
N ARG A 38 -11.25 -1.34 -17.38
CA ARG A 38 -12.11 -2.52 -17.22
C ARG A 38 -11.51 -3.55 -16.26
N VAL A 39 -10.83 -3.05 -15.23
CA VAL A 39 -10.22 -3.84 -14.15
C VAL A 39 -11.11 -3.73 -12.89
N TYR A 40 -11.54 -4.87 -12.37
CA TYR A 40 -12.39 -5.02 -11.19
C TYR A 40 -11.58 -5.57 -10.02
N ILE A 41 -11.53 -4.82 -8.93
CA ILE A 41 -10.82 -5.24 -7.72
C ILE A 41 -11.74 -6.16 -6.88
N PRO A 42 -11.24 -7.25 -6.27
CA PRO A 42 -12.02 -8.04 -5.32
C PRO A 42 -12.38 -7.23 -4.08
N ALA A 43 -13.59 -7.43 -3.56
CA ALA A 43 -14.12 -6.64 -2.44
C ALA A 43 -13.29 -6.79 -1.16
N GLU A 44 -12.60 -7.92 -0.99
CA GLU A 44 -11.71 -8.19 0.13
C GLU A 44 -10.49 -7.25 0.13
N PHE A 45 -9.93 -6.95 -1.05
CA PHE A 45 -8.85 -5.97 -1.17
C PHE A 45 -9.35 -4.57 -0.86
N GLU A 46 -10.51 -4.19 -1.40
CA GLU A 46 -11.12 -2.88 -1.11
C GLU A 46 -11.37 -2.71 0.39
N LEU A 47 -11.90 -3.74 1.06
CA LEU A 47 -12.15 -3.72 2.50
C LEU A 47 -10.85 -3.58 3.30
N LEU A 48 -9.80 -4.34 2.97
CA LEU A 48 -8.51 -4.22 3.65
C LEU A 48 -7.91 -2.81 3.50
N VAL A 49 -7.98 -2.26 2.29
CA VAL A 49 -7.52 -0.89 2.02
C VAL A 49 -8.33 0.12 2.82
N VAL A 50 -9.66 -0.02 2.87
CA VAL A 50 -10.53 0.87 3.67
C VAL A 50 -10.20 0.79 5.16
N ILE A 51 -10.00 -0.41 5.70
CA ILE A 51 -9.60 -0.61 7.11
C ILE A 51 -8.24 0.04 7.37
N PHE A 52 -7.27 -0.17 6.48
CA PHE A 52 -5.94 0.41 6.59
C PHE A 52 -6.01 1.95 6.58
N LEU A 53 -6.73 2.54 5.62
CA LEU A 53 -6.91 4.00 5.54
C LEU A 53 -7.62 4.56 6.78
N PHE A 54 -8.62 3.85 7.30
CA PHE A 54 -9.29 4.25 8.53
C PHE A 54 -8.32 4.24 9.72
N ALA A 55 -7.47 3.22 9.83
CA ALA A 55 -6.47 3.13 10.89
C ALA A 55 -5.37 4.20 10.77
N ALA A 56 -4.83 4.42 9.57
CA ALA A 56 -3.79 5.43 9.33
C ALA A 56 -4.33 6.85 9.51
N PHE A 57 -5.40 7.20 8.80
CA PHE A 57 -5.83 8.59 8.73
C PHE A 57 -6.82 8.98 9.82
N PHE A 58 -7.86 8.18 10.07
CA PHE A 58 -8.84 8.56 11.09
C PHE A 58 -8.32 8.27 12.49
N LEU A 59 -7.88 7.04 12.78
CA LEU A 59 -7.37 6.71 14.11
C LEU A 59 -5.99 7.36 14.36
N GLY A 60 -5.07 7.26 13.40
CA GLY A 60 -3.75 7.86 13.48
C GLY A 60 -3.80 9.38 13.63
N GLU A 61 -4.24 10.09 12.60
CA GLU A 61 -4.22 11.56 12.60
C GLU A 61 -5.35 12.19 13.42
N VAL A 62 -6.60 11.88 13.09
CA VAL A 62 -7.76 12.59 13.71
C VAL A 62 -7.93 12.23 15.19
N ARG A 63 -7.68 10.97 15.56
CA ARG A 63 -7.78 10.50 16.95
C ARG A 63 -6.44 10.56 17.69
N GLY A 64 -5.35 10.95 17.03
CA GLY A 64 -4.03 11.15 17.61
C GLY A 64 -3.34 9.86 18.08
N TYR A 65 -3.60 8.73 17.43
CA TYR A 65 -3.01 7.45 17.84
C TYR A 65 -1.50 7.41 17.60
N TYR A 66 -1.01 8.12 16.58
CA TYR A 66 0.43 8.28 16.37
C TYR A 66 1.15 8.89 17.59
N ALA A 67 0.52 9.84 18.27
CA ALA A 67 1.09 10.45 19.48
C ALA A 67 0.83 9.64 20.75
N ARG A 68 -0.28 8.89 20.81
CA ARG A 68 -0.72 8.18 22.01
C ARG A 68 -0.08 6.80 22.17
N PHE A 69 0.17 6.10 21.06
CA PHE A 69 0.64 4.72 21.06
C PHE A 69 1.92 4.63 20.23
N TRP A 70 3.06 4.48 20.92
CA TRP A 70 4.39 4.46 20.30
C TRP A 70 4.57 3.38 19.21
N TRP A 71 3.77 2.32 19.25
CA TRP A 71 3.83 1.19 18.30
C TRP A 71 2.88 1.35 17.12
N TRP A 72 2.04 2.38 17.09
CA TRP A 72 0.96 2.51 16.11
C TRP A 72 1.51 2.65 14.69
N ASP A 73 2.50 3.53 14.50
CA ASP A 73 3.15 3.73 13.20
C ASP A 73 3.79 2.43 12.71
N ILE A 74 4.59 1.80 13.58
CA ILE A 74 5.26 0.52 13.32
C ILE A 74 4.27 -0.54 12.81
N VAL A 75 3.09 -0.66 13.43
CA VAL A 75 2.09 -1.65 13.01
C VAL A 75 1.47 -1.29 11.66
N LEU A 76 1.24 -0.01 11.39
CA LEU A 76 0.77 0.44 10.09
C LEU A 76 1.81 0.18 9.00
N HIS A 77 3.08 0.52 9.22
CA HIS A 77 4.15 0.24 8.27
C HIS A 77 4.37 -1.27 8.03
N ALA A 78 4.37 -2.08 9.09
CA ALA A 78 4.41 -3.54 8.92
C ALA A 78 3.24 -4.05 8.05
N THR A 79 2.05 -3.47 8.25
CA THR A 79 0.84 -3.84 7.49
C THR A 79 0.89 -3.33 6.05
N SER A 80 1.40 -2.12 5.79
CA SER A 80 1.58 -1.62 4.42
C SER A 80 2.59 -2.45 3.66
N GLY A 81 3.72 -2.83 4.26
CA GLY A 81 4.69 -3.73 3.63
C GLY A 81 4.06 -5.05 3.17
N LEU A 82 3.18 -5.64 3.99
CA LEU A 82 2.40 -6.84 3.62
C LEU A 82 1.44 -6.58 2.46
N LEU A 83 0.62 -5.52 2.54
CA LEU A 83 -0.39 -5.19 1.53
C LEU A 83 0.24 -4.79 0.19
N LEU A 84 1.32 -4.02 0.21
CA LEU A 84 2.07 -3.61 -0.97
C LEU A 84 2.80 -4.80 -1.61
N GLY A 85 3.31 -5.73 -0.82
CA GLY A 85 3.86 -6.99 -1.35
C GLY A 85 2.79 -7.84 -2.04
N LEU A 86 1.59 -7.95 -1.47
CA LEU A 86 0.44 -8.58 -2.13
C LEU A 86 0.07 -7.88 -3.44
N LEU A 87 0.07 -6.55 -3.45
CA LEU A 87 -0.17 -5.77 -4.66
C LEU A 87 0.92 -6.04 -5.71
N GLY A 88 2.19 -6.11 -5.31
CA GLY A 88 3.31 -6.46 -6.19
C GLY A 88 3.13 -7.83 -6.85
N PHE A 89 2.69 -8.84 -6.10
CA PHE A 89 2.31 -10.14 -6.66
C PHE A 89 1.17 -10.04 -7.67
N LEU A 90 0.11 -9.29 -7.33
CA LEU A 90 -1.03 -9.10 -8.22
C LEU A 90 -0.60 -8.46 -9.55
N LEU A 91 0.26 -7.44 -9.51
CA LEU A 91 0.76 -6.76 -10.71
C LEU A 91 1.51 -7.72 -11.64
N VAL A 92 2.46 -8.51 -11.11
CA VAL A 92 3.20 -9.47 -11.92
C VAL A 92 2.30 -10.58 -12.45
N TYR A 93 1.36 -11.03 -11.63
CA TYR A 93 0.43 -12.08 -12.05
C TYR A 93 -0.48 -11.61 -13.19
N VAL A 94 -0.99 -10.38 -13.11
CA VAL A 94 -1.75 -9.74 -14.20
C VAL A 94 -0.92 -9.68 -15.49
N LEU A 95 0.38 -9.39 -15.39
CA LEU A 95 1.27 -9.35 -16.55
C LEU A 95 1.57 -10.74 -17.12
N ASN A 96 1.78 -11.75 -16.26
CA ASN A 96 2.11 -13.11 -16.66
C ASN A 96 0.94 -13.87 -17.31
N GLU A 97 -0.29 -13.66 -16.84
CA GLU A 97 -1.49 -14.33 -17.38
C GLU A 97 -2.10 -13.59 -18.58
N ASN A 98 -1.65 -12.37 -18.84
CA ASN A 98 -2.09 -11.64 -20.03
C ASN A 98 -1.48 -12.28 -21.26
N GLN A 99 -2.27 -13.05 -22.01
CA GLN A 99 -1.82 -13.76 -23.21
C GLN A 99 -1.24 -12.85 -24.32
N ARG A 100 -1.45 -11.53 -24.26
CA ARG A 100 -0.82 -10.56 -25.17
C ARG A 100 0.62 -10.21 -24.79
N ILE A 101 1.03 -10.61 -23.59
CA ILE A 101 2.33 -10.33 -22.99
C ILE A 101 3.01 -11.70 -22.81
N GLU A 102 3.98 -12.02 -23.66
CA GLU A 102 4.78 -13.25 -23.52
C GLU A 102 5.79 -13.13 -22.36
N LEU A 103 5.30 -12.96 -21.14
CA LEU A 103 6.11 -12.94 -19.92
C LEU A 103 5.79 -14.16 -19.07
N HIS A 104 6.73 -15.10 -19.00
CA HIS A 104 6.71 -16.20 -18.05
C HIS A 104 7.79 -16.00 -17.00
N MET A 105 7.47 -15.24 -15.95
CA MET A 105 8.42 -14.99 -14.88
C MET A 105 8.52 -16.18 -13.92
N ARG A 106 9.75 -16.56 -13.56
CA ARG A 106 10.00 -17.62 -12.58
C ARG A 106 9.48 -17.18 -11.19
N PRO A 107 8.93 -18.08 -10.35
CA PRO A 107 8.39 -17.72 -9.03
C PRO A 107 9.34 -16.94 -8.13
N ARG A 108 10.65 -17.21 -8.21
CA ARG A 108 11.68 -16.47 -7.47
C ARG A 108 11.78 -15.00 -7.90
N PHE A 109 11.66 -14.73 -9.20
CA PHE A 109 11.67 -13.38 -9.73
C PHE A 109 10.41 -12.62 -9.33
N VAL A 110 9.24 -13.28 -9.40
CA VAL A 110 7.97 -12.69 -8.96
C VAL A 110 8.05 -12.25 -7.50
N ALA A 111 8.60 -13.10 -6.62
CA ALA A 111 8.74 -12.77 -5.21
C ALA A 111 9.77 -11.66 -4.95
N LEU A 112 10.90 -11.66 -5.68
CA LEU A 112 11.87 -10.57 -5.60
C LEU A 112 11.27 -9.24 -6.06
N PHE A 113 10.48 -9.26 -7.13
CA PHE A 113 9.75 -8.09 -7.59
C PHE A 113 8.77 -7.60 -6.53
N ALA A 114 7.92 -8.49 -5.98
CA ALA A 114 6.95 -8.11 -4.96
C ALA A 114 7.62 -7.48 -3.73
N PHE A 115 8.74 -8.05 -3.27
CA PHE A 115 9.53 -7.52 -2.18
C PHE A 115 10.10 -6.12 -2.49
N THR A 116 10.81 -5.99 -3.61
CA THR A 116 11.46 -4.73 -4.00
C THR A 116 10.44 -3.64 -4.31
N PHE A 117 9.30 -3.99 -4.92
CA PHE A 117 8.19 -3.08 -5.16
C PHE A 117 7.64 -2.54 -3.83
N ALA A 118 7.36 -3.40 -2.86
CA ALA A 118 6.83 -2.98 -1.57
C ALA A 118 7.80 -2.06 -0.81
N VAL A 119 9.08 -2.44 -0.73
CA VAL A 119 10.12 -1.61 -0.08
C VAL A 119 10.29 -0.26 -0.80
N ALA A 120 10.27 -0.25 -2.14
CA ALA A 120 10.35 1.00 -2.89
C ALA A 120 9.15 1.92 -2.62
N MET A 121 7.94 1.36 -2.50
CA MET A 121 6.74 2.13 -2.15
C MET A 121 6.80 2.69 -0.72
N GLY A 122 7.32 1.91 0.25
CA GLY A 122 7.59 2.41 1.61
C GLY A 122 8.61 3.56 1.59
N ALA A 123 9.71 3.41 0.86
CA ALA A 123 10.69 4.48 0.70
C ALA A 123 10.12 5.75 0.02
N LEU A 124 9.23 5.59 -0.96
CA LEU A 124 8.53 6.74 -1.56
C LEU A 124 7.60 7.43 -0.57
N TRP A 125 6.99 6.68 0.35
CA TRP A 125 6.20 7.25 1.43
C TRP A 125 7.07 8.08 2.37
N GLU A 126 8.21 7.55 2.84
CA GLU A 126 9.15 8.29 3.69
C GLU A 126 9.68 9.57 3.04
N ILE A 127 9.92 9.52 1.72
CA ILE A 127 10.31 10.72 0.96
C ILE A 127 9.18 11.75 0.95
N LEU A 128 7.92 11.30 0.84
CA LEU A 128 6.76 12.18 0.93
C LEU A 128 6.68 12.79 2.33
N GLU A 129 6.82 11.99 3.40
CA GLU A 129 6.79 12.48 4.78
C GLU A 129 7.82 13.57 5.01
N PHE A 130 9.08 13.28 4.67
CA PHE A 130 10.16 14.25 4.75
C PHE A 130 9.85 15.51 3.93
N GLY A 131 9.35 15.35 2.70
CA GLY A 131 8.97 16.47 1.85
C GLY A 131 7.88 17.33 2.46
N MET A 132 6.88 16.72 3.11
CA MET A 132 5.80 17.42 3.77
C MET A 132 6.27 18.19 5.02
N ASP A 133 7.19 17.60 5.78
CA ASP A 133 7.82 18.25 6.94
C ASP A 133 8.63 19.48 6.52
N GLN A 134 9.45 19.34 5.47
CA GLN A 134 10.29 20.44 4.98
C GLN A 134 9.51 21.56 4.28
N LEU A 135 8.51 21.21 3.47
CA LEU A 135 7.82 22.19 2.61
C LEU A 135 6.61 22.83 3.28
N PHE A 136 5.92 22.10 4.17
CA PHE A 136 4.66 22.53 4.77
C PHE A 136 4.71 22.63 6.30
N GLY A 137 5.86 22.36 6.92
CA GLY A 137 6.03 22.44 8.37
C GLY A 137 5.19 21.42 9.13
N MET A 138 4.97 20.26 8.50
CA MET A 138 4.33 19.12 9.15
C MET A 138 5.27 18.44 10.15
N ASN A 139 4.78 17.38 10.77
CA ASN A 139 5.54 16.50 11.65
C ASN A 139 5.11 15.05 11.40
N MET A 140 5.28 14.62 10.16
CA MET A 140 5.01 13.25 9.71
C MET A 140 6.07 12.30 10.26
N GLN A 141 7.36 12.68 10.19
CA GLN A 141 8.46 11.93 10.79
C GLN A 141 8.58 12.29 12.28
N LYS A 142 8.06 11.43 13.15
CA LYS A 142 7.81 11.76 14.57
C LYS A 142 9.03 11.49 15.45
N PRO A 143 9.17 12.21 16.58
CA PRO A 143 10.15 11.85 17.60
C PRO A 143 9.92 10.44 18.13
N MET A 144 10.95 9.61 18.10
CA MET A 144 10.86 8.18 18.45
C MET A 144 12.06 7.75 19.28
N PHE A 145 11.82 7.00 20.36
CA PHE A 145 12.85 6.42 21.23
C PHE A 145 13.96 7.40 21.70
N GLY A 146 13.60 8.67 21.91
CA GLY A 146 14.53 9.70 22.37
C GLY A 146 15.30 10.43 21.25
N ASP A 147 15.07 10.06 19.99
CA ASP A 147 15.52 10.80 18.83
C ASP A 147 14.43 11.77 18.36
N ASN A 148 14.74 13.07 18.38
CA ASN A 148 13.82 14.13 17.97
C ASN A 148 13.98 14.53 16.49
N SER A 149 14.89 13.89 15.75
CA SER A 149 15.17 14.24 14.35
C SER A 149 14.19 13.62 13.34
N GLY A 150 13.39 12.62 13.77
CA GLY A 150 12.56 11.81 12.88
C GLY A 150 13.32 10.67 12.18
N LEU A 151 14.66 10.64 12.26
CA LEU A 151 15.46 9.58 11.63
C LEU A 151 15.09 8.19 12.16
N THR A 152 14.95 8.05 13.48
CA THR A 152 14.65 6.76 14.10
C THR A 152 13.27 6.23 13.68
N ASP A 153 12.29 7.09 13.51
CA ASP A 153 10.94 6.78 13.01
C ASP A 153 11.04 6.17 11.61
N THR A 154 11.55 6.95 10.66
CA THR A 154 11.77 6.53 9.27
C THR A 154 12.59 5.25 9.13
N MET A 155 13.64 5.09 9.94
CA MET A 155 14.44 3.86 9.89
C MET A 155 13.63 2.64 10.36
N TRP A 156 12.83 2.79 11.42
CA TRP A 156 11.96 1.71 11.87
C TRP A 156 10.87 1.38 10.87
N ASP A 157 10.25 2.40 10.29
CA ASP A 157 9.21 2.27 9.27
C ASP A 157 9.70 1.48 8.05
N LEU A 158 10.87 1.86 7.50
CA LEU A 158 11.50 1.11 6.41
C LEU A 158 11.89 -0.32 6.80
N ILE A 159 12.35 -0.54 8.04
CA ILE A 159 12.69 -1.88 8.53
C ILE A 159 11.43 -2.74 8.58
N VAL A 160 10.33 -2.26 9.15
CA VAL A 160 9.12 -3.07 9.29
C VAL A 160 8.36 -3.23 7.98
N ASP A 161 8.40 -2.23 7.08
CA ASP A 161 7.96 -2.37 5.69
C ASP A 161 8.72 -3.51 5.00
N ALA A 162 10.05 -3.53 5.14
CA ALA A 162 10.88 -4.58 4.55
C ALA A 162 10.62 -5.95 5.18
N LEU A 163 10.41 -6.04 6.49
CA LEU A 163 10.06 -7.31 7.16
C LEU A 163 8.69 -7.83 6.71
N GLY A 164 7.69 -6.96 6.63
CA GLY A 164 6.36 -7.31 6.11
C GLY A 164 6.44 -7.76 4.65
N ALA A 165 7.10 -6.98 3.80
CA ALA A 165 7.34 -7.29 2.40
C ALA A 165 8.09 -8.64 2.23
N PHE A 166 9.08 -8.91 3.07
CA PHE A 166 9.83 -10.16 3.03
C PHE A 166 8.96 -11.35 3.43
N ALA A 167 8.20 -11.23 4.53
CA ALA A 167 7.33 -12.30 5.01
C ALA A 167 6.31 -12.71 3.94
N ILE A 168 5.64 -11.75 3.31
CA ILE A 168 4.67 -12.04 2.26
C ILE A 168 5.32 -12.56 0.99
N SER A 169 6.49 -12.04 0.62
CA SER A 169 7.20 -12.45 -0.58
C SER A 169 7.76 -13.86 -0.48
N ALA A 170 8.32 -14.21 0.68
CA ALA A 170 8.80 -15.55 0.98
C ALA A 170 7.63 -16.56 1.04
N ALA A 171 6.52 -16.19 1.69
CA ALA A 171 5.32 -17.03 1.72
C ALA A 171 4.76 -17.27 0.30
N GLY A 172 4.60 -16.20 -0.49
CA GLY A 172 4.14 -16.27 -1.87
C GLY A 172 5.04 -17.14 -2.74
N TRP A 173 6.37 -16.97 -2.63
CA TRP A 173 7.34 -17.82 -3.31
C TRP A 173 7.19 -19.30 -2.95
N TRP A 174 7.15 -19.60 -1.65
CA TRP A 174 7.05 -20.97 -1.14
C TRP A 174 5.79 -21.68 -1.64
N HIS A 175 4.66 -20.97 -1.62
CA HIS A 175 3.39 -21.47 -2.14
C HIS A 175 3.45 -21.75 -3.64
N MET A 176 3.94 -20.80 -4.45
CA MET A 176 4.12 -20.99 -5.89
C MET A 176 5.07 -22.16 -6.20
N HIS A 177 6.11 -22.37 -5.38
CA HIS A 177 7.07 -23.44 -5.58
C HIS A 177 6.51 -24.83 -5.25
N ARG A 178 5.62 -24.95 -4.27
CA ARG A 178 5.03 -26.24 -3.85
C ARG A 178 3.74 -26.62 -4.59
N GLY A 179 3.20 -25.73 -5.44
CA GLY A 179 1.92 -25.98 -6.13
C GLY A 179 0.72 -26.14 -5.18
N VAL A 180 0.85 -25.61 -3.95
CA VAL A 180 -0.21 -25.68 -2.93
C VAL A 180 -1.04 -24.41 -3.03
N ARG A 181 -2.36 -24.58 -3.19
CA ARG A 181 -3.31 -23.46 -3.24
C ARG A 181 -3.09 -22.51 -2.07
N SER A 182 -2.62 -21.30 -2.36
CA SER A 182 -2.45 -20.26 -1.35
C SER A 182 -3.66 -19.34 -1.30
N PHE A 183 -3.79 -18.59 -0.20
CA PHE A 183 -4.78 -17.51 -0.14
C PHE A 183 -4.55 -16.47 -1.25
N VAL A 184 -3.28 -16.21 -1.62
CA VAL A 184 -2.90 -15.35 -2.73
C VAL A 184 -3.46 -15.88 -4.04
N GLU A 185 -3.35 -17.19 -4.28
CA GLU A 185 -3.91 -17.85 -5.47
C GLU A 185 -5.44 -17.80 -5.50
N VAL A 186 -6.12 -17.99 -4.36
CA VAL A 186 -7.58 -17.83 -4.26
C VAL A 186 -8.01 -16.42 -4.62
N TRP A 187 -7.29 -15.42 -4.11
CA TRP A 187 -7.57 -14.00 -4.34
C TRP A 187 -7.30 -13.60 -5.78
N ILE A 188 -6.18 -14.07 -6.33
CA ILE A 188 -5.83 -13.96 -7.73
C ILE A 188 -6.89 -14.61 -8.61
N ARG A 189 -7.38 -15.81 -8.27
CA ARG A 189 -8.42 -16.48 -9.06
C ARG A 189 -9.73 -15.70 -9.05
N LYS A 190 -10.13 -15.16 -7.89
CA LYS A 190 -11.27 -14.24 -7.79
C LYS A 190 -11.07 -12.99 -8.65
N PHE A 191 -9.85 -12.44 -8.68
CA PHE A 191 -9.50 -11.33 -9.56
C PHE A 191 -9.67 -11.73 -11.04
N ILE A 192 -9.15 -12.89 -11.47
CA ILE A 192 -9.30 -13.39 -12.84
C ILE A 192 -10.77 -13.61 -13.21
N GLU A 193 -11.54 -14.26 -12.32
CA GLU A 193 -12.96 -14.54 -12.52
C GLU A 193 -13.78 -13.25 -12.70
N ARG A 194 -13.42 -12.17 -12.00
CA ARG A 194 -14.02 -10.83 -12.18
C ARG A 194 -13.49 -10.08 -13.39
N ASN A 195 -12.33 -10.47 -13.93
CA ASN A 195 -11.64 -9.79 -15.03
C ASN A 195 -11.35 -10.71 -16.23
N PRO A 196 -12.31 -11.48 -16.75
CA PRO A 196 -12.02 -12.49 -17.77
C PRO A 196 -11.43 -11.89 -19.05
N ARG A 197 -11.70 -10.61 -19.36
CA ARG A 197 -11.17 -9.92 -20.55
C ARG A 197 -9.67 -9.63 -20.51
N LEU A 198 -9.06 -9.58 -19.32
CA LEU A 198 -7.61 -9.40 -19.18
C LEU A 198 -6.86 -10.70 -19.50
N PHE A 199 -7.56 -11.85 -19.46
CA PHE A 199 -6.97 -13.19 -19.45
C PHE A 199 -7.51 -14.13 -20.53
N ARG A 200 -8.62 -13.79 -21.19
CA ARG A 200 -9.19 -14.55 -22.32
C ARG A 200 -8.84 -13.87 -23.64
N ALA A 201 -8.17 -14.61 -24.52
CA ALA A 201 -8.34 -14.50 -25.97
C ALA A 201 -9.46 -15.44 -26.42
#